data_AF-A0A937KYP4-F1
#
_entry.id   AF-A0A937KYP4-F1
#
_cell.length_a   1.000
_cell.length_b   1.000
_cell.length_c   1.000
_cell.angle_alpha   90.00
_cell.angle_beta   90.00
_cell.angle_gamma   90.00
#
_symmetry.space_group_name_H-M   'P 1'
#
loop_
_entity.id
_entity.type
_entity.pdbx_description
1 polymer ?
#
loop_
_entity_poly.entity_id
_entity_poly.type
_entity_poly.pdbx_seq_one_letter_code
_entity_poly.pdbx_strand_id
1 'polypeptide(L)'
;MICTNIFLVLVSQAVNKDNADLLLSGYNTMSKAEKENFKLDEYLVYFKKFFFQLALYSSLATIISYVLFDELTTTIIYALTVCLPLPLFIYRSNKNFKK
;
A
#
# COMPACT_ATOMS: atom_id res chain seq x y z
N MET A 1 4.66 9.02 12.92
CA MET A 1 4.18 7.62 12.77
C MET A 1 2.65 7.57 12.62
N ILE A 2 1.87 8.13 13.55
CA ILE A 2 0.38 8.09 13.52
C ILE A 2 -0.23 8.73 12.26
N CYS A 3 0.15 9.96 11.90
CA CYS A 3 -0.41 10.64 10.72
C CYS A 3 -0.21 9.85 9.42
N THR A 4 0.96 9.22 9.27
CA THR A 4 1.26 8.37 8.12
C THR A 4 0.39 7.12 8.10
N ASN A 5 0.16 6.47 9.24
CA ASN A 5 -0.72 5.29 9.30
C ASN A 5 -2.18 5.65 9.01
N ILE A 6 -2.66 6.80 9.49
CA ILE A 6 -3.98 7.32 9.10
C ILE A 6 -4.04 7.53 7.59
N PHE A 7 -3.02 8.14 7.00
CA PHE A 7 -2.95 8.32 5.55
C PHE A 7 -2.98 6.98 4.79
N LEU A 8 -2.24 5.97 5.24
CA LEU A 8 -2.26 4.63 4.62
C LEU A 8 -3.66 3.99 4.67
N VAL A 9 -4.38 4.14 5.78
CA VAL A 9 -5.78 3.69 5.89
C VAL A 9 -6.69 4.47 4.93
N LEU A 10 -6.55 5.80 4.86
CA LEU A 10 -7.33 6.62 3.93
C LEU A 10 -7.09 6.21 2.48
N VAL A 11 -5.82 5.98 2.08
CA VAL A 11 -5.47 5.48 0.74
C VAL A 11 -6.14 4.13 0.48
N SER A 12 -6.14 3.22 1.46
CA SER A 12 -6.79 1.91 1.33
C SER A 12 -8.30 1.99 1.13
N GLN A 13 -8.95 3.11 1.48
CA GLN A 13 -10.41 3.27 1.34
C GLN A 13 -10.79 4.18 0.17
N ALA A 14 -9.99 5.20 -0.11
CA ALA A 14 -10.28 6.22 -1.12
C ALA A 14 -10.21 5.69 -2.55
N VAL A 15 -9.28 4.78 -2.84
CA VAL A 15 -9.10 4.25 -4.20
C VAL A 15 -10.22 3.26 -4.55
N ASN A 16 -10.91 3.52 -5.66
CA ASN A 16 -12.02 2.71 -6.17
C ASN A 16 -12.01 2.72 -7.71
N LYS A 17 -13.01 2.09 -8.35
CA LYS A 17 -13.07 2.01 -9.82
C LYS A 17 -13.26 3.38 -10.46
N ASP A 18 -14.12 4.21 -9.87
CA ASP A 18 -14.53 5.50 -10.44
C ASP A 18 -13.37 6.51 -10.48
N ASN A 19 -12.44 6.40 -9.53
CA ASN A 19 -11.25 7.27 -9.45
C ASN A 19 -9.94 6.55 -9.78
N ALA A 20 -9.98 5.32 -10.28
CA ALA A 20 -8.80 4.53 -10.61
C ALA A 20 -7.90 5.24 -11.64
N ASP A 21 -8.49 5.84 -12.67
CA ASP A 21 -7.75 6.61 -13.68
C ASP A 21 -7.02 7.83 -13.10
N LEU A 22 -7.53 8.42 -12.01
CA LEU A 22 -6.91 9.57 -11.37
C LEU A 22 -5.83 9.15 -10.36
N LEU A 23 -6.12 8.14 -9.54
CA LEU A 23 -5.32 7.80 -8.36
C LEU A 23 -4.32 6.67 -8.60
N LEU A 24 -4.52 5.84 -9.63
CA LEU A 24 -3.61 4.74 -9.98
C LEU A 24 -2.82 5.11 -11.24
N SER A 25 -1.70 5.80 -11.08
CA SER A 25 -0.85 6.25 -12.20
C SER A 25 -0.46 5.12 -13.16
N GLY A 26 -0.20 3.92 -12.62
CA GLY A 26 0.10 2.73 -13.41
C GLY A 26 -1.07 2.23 -14.27
N TYR A 27 -2.31 2.46 -13.84
CA TYR A 27 -3.53 2.19 -14.60
C TYR A 27 -3.82 3.36 -15.57
N ASN A 28 -3.71 4.61 -15.11
CA ASN A 28 -3.94 5.80 -15.94
C ASN A 28 -3.13 5.79 -17.24
N THR A 29 -1.86 5.40 -17.14
CA THR A 29 -0.88 5.37 -18.24
C THR A 29 -1.04 4.18 -19.19
N MET A 30 -1.90 3.21 -18.87
CA MET A 30 -2.21 2.11 -19.77
C MET A 30 -3.00 2.59 -20.99
N SER A 31 -2.71 2.00 -22.14
CA SER A 31 -3.56 2.08 -23.33
C SER A 31 -4.94 1.48 -23.07
N LYS A 32 -5.92 1.79 -23.93
CA LYS A 32 -7.28 1.23 -23.81
C LYS A 32 -7.27 -0.30 -23.83
N ALA A 33 -6.48 -0.91 -24.72
CA ALA A 33 -6.34 -2.36 -24.82
C ALA A 33 -5.72 -2.99 -23.56
N GLU A 34 -4.74 -2.33 -22.93
CA GLU A 34 -4.19 -2.79 -21.66
C GLU A 34 -5.21 -2.67 -20.52
N LYS A 35 -5.98 -1.59 -20.47
CA LYS A 35 -7.04 -1.40 -19.46
C LYS A 35 -8.15 -2.46 -19.57
N GLU A 36 -8.55 -2.82 -20.79
CA GLU A 36 -9.54 -3.88 -21.03
C GLU A 36 -9.08 -5.25 -20.53
N ASN A 37 -7.77 -5.53 -20.56
CA ASN A 37 -7.18 -6.77 -20.05
C ASN A 37 -6.77 -6.68 -18.56
N PHE A 38 -6.78 -5.48 -17.97
CA PHE A 38 -6.38 -5.27 -16.59
C PHE A 38 -7.49 -5.72 -15.64
N LYS A 39 -7.15 -6.61 -14.71
CA LYS A 39 -8.06 -7.13 -13.68
C LYS A 39 -8.28 -6.10 -12.56
N LEU A 40 -8.92 -4.96 -12.87
CA LEU A 40 -9.05 -3.81 -11.96
C LEU A 40 -9.73 -4.18 -10.64
N ASP A 41 -10.78 -5.00 -10.67
CA ASP A 41 -11.53 -5.37 -9.47
C ASP A 41 -10.69 -6.18 -8.49
N GLU A 42 -10.00 -7.20 -9.00
CA GLU A 42 -9.07 -8.03 -8.22
C GLU A 42 -7.89 -7.19 -7.71
N TYR A 43 -7.39 -6.27 -8.55
CA TYR A 43 -6.32 -5.35 -8.17
C TYR A 43 -6.72 -4.44 -7.02
N LEU A 44 -7.92 -3.86 -7.06
CA LEU A 44 -8.42 -3.00 -6.00
C LEU A 44 -8.56 -3.78 -4.69
N VAL A 45 -9.09 -5.01 -4.71
CA VAL A 45 -9.14 -5.87 -3.50
C VAL A 45 -7.74 -6.08 -2.92
N TYR A 46 -6.77 -6.38 -3.78
CA TYR A 46 -5.37 -6.54 -3.38
C TYR A 46 -4.76 -5.25 -2.80
N PHE A 47 -4.95 -4.12 -3.49
CA PHE A 47 -4.47 -2.80 -3.09
C PHE A 47 -4.99 -2.42 -1.70
N LYS A 48 -6.30 -2.47 -1.51
CA LYS A 48 -6.95 -2.10 -0.25
C LYS A 48 -6.45 -2.97 0.90
N LYS A 49 -6.41 -4.28 0.69
CA LYS A 49 -5.92 -5.24 1.67
C LYS A 49 -4.45 -4.95 2.03
N PHE A 50 -3.60 -4.70 1.05
CA PHE A 50 -2.19 -4.42 1.28
C PHE A 50 -1.97 -3.16 2.12
N PHE A 51 -2.55 -2.02 1.75
CA PHE A 51 -2.35 -0.76 2.47
C PHE A 51 -2.97 -0.76 3.87
N PHE A 52 -4.13 -1.42 4.05
CA PHE A 52 -4.72 -1.62 5.37
C PHE A 52 -3.81 -2.47 6.27
N GLN A 53 -3.29 -3.59 5.75
CA GLN A 53 -2.35 -4.44 6.48
C GLN A 53 -1.03 -3.71 6.78
N LEU A 54 -0.53 -2.89 5.85
CA LEU A 54 0.67 -2.08 6.05
C LEU A 54 0.49 -1.12 7.24
N ALA A 55 -0.64 -0.43 7.30
CA ALA A 55 -0.96 0.47 8.42
C ALA A 55 -1.13 -0.29 9.75
N LEU A 56 -1.78 -1.46 9.73
CA LEU A 56 -1.99 -2.28 10.92
C LEU A 56 -0.65 -2.80 11.48
N TYR A 57 0.17 -3.41 10.63
CA TYR A 57 1.43 -4.00 11.06
C TYR A 57 2.48 -2.96 11.43
N SER A 58 2.56 -1.82 10.72
CA SER A 58 3.45 -0.73 11.13
C SER A 58 3.01 -0.13 12.47
N SER A 59 1.70 0.00 12.73
CA SER A 59 1.18 0.45 14.02
C SER A 59 1.54 -0.50 15.16
N LEU A 60 1.33 -1.81 14.96
CA LEU A 60 1.67 -2.83 15.95
C LEU A 60 3.18 -2.86 16.22
N ALA A 61 4.00 -2.80 15.17
CA ALA A 61 5.45 -2.75 15.30
C ALA A 61 5.91 -1.52 16.08
N THR A 62 5.34 -0.34 15.80
CA THR A 62 5.63 0.89 16.55
C THR A 62 5.22 0.81 18.01
N ILE A 63 4.02 0.28 18.32
CA ILE A 63 3.56 0.16 19.71
C ILE A 63 4.50 -0.76 20.51
N ILE A 64 4.88 -1.90 19.91
CA ILE A 64 5.79 -2.86 20.55
C ILE A 64 7.19 -2.24 20.70
N SER A 65 7.73 -1.61 19.66
CA SER A 65 9.08 -1.04 19.73
C SER A 65 9.18 0.15 20.68
N TYR A 66 8.14 0.97 20.80
CA TYR A 66 8.11 2.10 21.73
C TYR A 66 8.21 1.66 23.20
N VAL A 67 7.73 0.46 23.55
CA VAL A 67 7.84 -0.09 24.90
C VAL A 67 9.23 -0.68 25.16
N LEU A 68 9.93 -1.13 24.12
CA LEU A 68 11.16 -1.91 24.24
C LEU A 68 12.45 -1.13 23.95
N PHE A 69 12.37 -0.04 23.19
CA PHE A 69 13.52 0.67 22.65
C PHE A 69 13.37 2.19 22.76
N ASP A 70 14.48 2.90 22.52
CA ASP A 70 14.51 4.35 22.42
C ASP A 70 13.81 4.86 21.14
N GLU A 71 13.64 6.17 21.06
CA GLU A 71 12.94 6.84 19.97
C GLU A 71 13.59 6.63 18.60
N LEU A 72 14.92 6.66 18.52
CA LEU A 72 15.65 6.50 17.25
C LEU A 72 15.46 5.08 16.72
N THR A 73 15.65 4.08 17.59
CA THR A 73 15.46 2.67 17.22
C THR A 73 14.01 2.38 16.81
N THR A 74 13.04 2.91 17.57
CA THR A 74 11.60 2.82 17.24
C THR A 74 11.29 3.40 15.86
N THR A 75 11.88 4.55 15.54
CA THR A 75 11.71 5.23 14.26
C THR A 75 12.31 4.44 13.09
N ILE A 76 13.49 3.84 13.29
CA ILE A 76 14.12 2.96 12.28
C ILE A 76 13.25 1.72 12.03
N ILE A 77 12.75 1.07 13.09
CA ILE A 77 11.84 -0.08 12.98
C ILE A 77 10.60 0.31 12.17
N TYR A 78 9.96 1.43 12.51
CA TYR A 78 8.80 1.94 11.78
C TYR A 78 9.12 2.13 10.28
N ALA A 79 10.22 2.81 9.95
CA ALA A 79 10.62 3.04 8.57
C ALA A 79 10.83 1.73 7.80
N LEU A 80 11.50 0.74 8.40
CA LEU A 80 11.70 -0.58 7.79
C LEU A 80 10.37 -1.31 7.55
N THR A 81 9.46 -1.30 8.51
CA THR A 81 8.14 -1.95 8.36
C THR A 81 7.27 -1.33 7.29
N VAL A 82 7.43 -0.03 7.01
CA VAL A 82 6.70 0.64 5.92
C VAL A 82 7.40 0.42 4.58
N CYS A 83 8.73 0.53 4.50
CA CYS A 83 9.47 0.52 3.24
C CYS A 83 9.66 -0.88 2.65
N LEU A 84 9.99 -1.89 3.47
CA LEU A 84 10.32 -3.24 2.97
C LEU A 84 9.16 -3.94 2.24
N PRO A 85 7.88 -3.79 2.65
CA PRO A 85 6.76 -4.38 1.92
C PRO A 85 6.46 -3.74 0.56
N LEU A 86 6.88 -2.49 0.30
CA LEU A 86 6.52 -1.76 -0.92
C LEU A 86 7.11 -2.38 -2.20
N PRO A 87 8.41 -2.77 -2.25
CA PRO A 87 8.94 -3.52 -3.39
C PRO A 87 8.18 -4.82 -3.67
N LEU A 88 7.79 -5.55 -2.62
CA LEU A 88 7.00 -6.78 -2.76
C LEU A 88 5.61 -6.51 -3.33
N PHE A 89 5.00 -5.39 -2.91
CA PHE A 89 3.73 -4.94 -3.46
C PHE A 89 3.82 -4.68 -4.96
N ILE A 90 4.83 -3.93 -5.40
CA ILE A 90 5.06 -3.61 -6.81
C ILE A 90 5.32 -4.87 -7.63
N TYR A 91 6.19 -5.76 -7.14
CA TYR A 91 6.50 -7.02 -7.82
C TYR A 91 5.24 -7.87 -8.04
N ARG A 92 4.44 -8.10 -7.00
CA ARG A 92 3.19 -8.87 -7.10
C ARG A 92 2.14 -8.16 -7.95
N SER A 93 2.07 -6.83 -7.86
CA SER A 93 1.20 -5.99 -8.69
C SER A 93 1.48 -6.22 -10.17
N ASN A 94 2.75 -6.09 -10.57
CA ASN A 94 3.13 -6.25 -11.97
C ASN A 94 2.94 -7.69 -12.44
N LYS A 95 3.37 -8.68 -11.66
CA LYS A 95 3.28 -10.09 -12.05
C LYS A 95 1.85 -10.60 -12.23
N ASN A 96 0.91 -10.15 -11.40
CA ASN A 96 -0.43 -10.75 -11.34
C ASN A 96 -1.47 -9.95 -12.13
N PHE A 97 -1.26 -8.64 -12.34
CA PHE A 97 -2.28 -7.74 -12.88
C PHE A 97 -1.87 -7.04 -14.18
N LYS A 98 -0.58 -6.80 -14.42
CA LYS A 98 -0.07 -6.39 -15.74
C LYS A 98 0.33 -7.65 -16.51
N LYS A 99 -0.44 -8.03 -17.52
CA LYS A 99 -0.07 -9.04 -18.50
C LYS A 99 0.30 -8.38 -19.82
#